data_AF-A0A357Z9F2-F1
#
_entry.id   AF-A0A357Z9F2-F1
#
_cell.length_a   1.000
_cell.length_b   1.000
_cell.length_c   1.000
_cell.angle_alpha   90.00
_cell.angle_beta   90.00
_cell.angle_gamma   90.00
#
_symmetry.space_group_name_H-M   'P 1'
#
loop_
_entity.id
_entity.type
_entity.pdbx_description
1 polymer ?
#
loop_
_entity_poly.entity_id
_entity_poly.type
_entity_poly.pdbx_seq_one_letter_code
_entity_poly.pdbx_strand_id
1 'polypeptide(L)'
;GLILLMVGVIFSVNALTSIQKELFSKTVGNGLLLVIIVGIILGGAYKKISVFDAFIDGAKNGFEVIVKIIPYLVAMLVAIRVFRDSGAMVYILNGLTYLIQLTGVNTEFIGALPVAIMKPLSGSGARGMMLDIFQTQGPDSFVGKLASIF
;
A
#
# COMPACT_ATOMS: atom_id res chain seq x y z
N GLY A 1 -0.62 -17.07 23.25
CA GLY A 1 -1.42 -17.62 22.12
C GLY A 1 -0.98 -17.03 20.80
N LEU A 2 -1.41 -15.80 20.49
CA LEU A 2 -1.21 -15.18 19.16
C LEU A 2 0.27 -14.98 18.78
N ILE A 3 1.11 -14.56 19.72
CA ILE A 3 2.55 -14.32 19.48
C ILE A 3 3.28 -15.63 19.15
N LEU A 4 2.98 -16.72 19.88
CA LEU A 4 3.54 -18.04 19.60
C LEU A 4 3.13 -18.57 18.22
N LEU A 5 1.88 -18.30 17.83
CA LEU A 5 1.37 -18.64 16.51
C LEU A 5 2.11 -17.86 15.41
N MET A 6 2.28 -16.54 15.58
CA MET A 6 3.05 -15.72 14.63
C MET A 6 4.51 -16.16 14.51
N VAL A 7 5.19 -16.42 15.63
CA VAL A 7 6.59 -16.90 15.63
C VAL A 7 6.70 -18.27 14.97
N GLY A 8 5.76 -19.18 15.24
CA GLY A 8 5.71 -20.50 14.59
C GLY A 8 5.52 -20.42 13.08
N VAL A 9 4.64 -19.54 12.61
CA VAL A 9 4.43 -19.30 11.17
C VAL A 9 5.69 -18.71 10.52
N ILE A 10 6.30 -17.69 11.14
CA ILE A 10 7.51 -17.05 10.62
C ILE A 10 8.68 -18.06 10.53
N PHE A 11 8.88 -18.89 11.54
CA PHE A 11 9.93 -19.91 11.54
C PHE A 11 9.70 -20.98 10.47
N SER A 12 8.45 -21.45 10.35
CA SER A 12 8.05 -22.44 9.35
C SER A 12 8.23 -21.93 7.93
N VAL A 13 7.88 -20.66 7.67
CA VAL A 13 8.02 -20.04 6.35
C VAL A 13 9.48 -19.72 6.05
N ASN A 14 10.28 -19.29 7.02
CA ASN A 14 11.70 -18.98 6.80
C ASN A 14 12.56 -20.22 6.53
N ALA A 15 12.15 -21.40 7.01
CA ALA A 15 12.81 -22.67 6.71
C ALA A 15 12.59 -23.16 5.26
N LEU A 16 11.67 -22.55 4.50
CA LEU A 16 11.37 -22.93 3.13
C LEU A 16 12.30 -22.23 2.12
N THR A 17 12.63 -22.94 1.04
CA THR A 17 13.32 -22.38 -0.12
C THR A 17 12.42 -21.37 -0.86
N SER A 18 13.01 -20.46 -1.65
CA SER A 18 12.27 -19.42 -2.38
C SER A 18 11.14 -19.97 -3.25
N ILE A 19 11.33 -21.16 -3.85
CA ILE A 19 10.32 -21.85 -4.68
C ILE A 19 9.17 -22.39 -3.83
N GLN A 20 9.48 -22.98 -2.66
CA GLN A 20 8.46 -23.52 -1.76
C GLN A 20 7.63 -22.40 -1.10
N LYS A 21 8.23 -21.24 -0.82
CA LYS A 21 7.51 -20.05 -0.35
C LYS A 21 6.45 -19.59 -1.35
N GLU A 22 6.80 -19.59 -2.64
CA GLU A 22 5.88 -19.22 -3.71
C GLU A 22 4.70 -20.20 -3.82
N LEU A 23 4.98 -21.51 -3.81
CA LEU A 23 3.95 -22.55 -3.86
C LEU A 23 3.01 -22.48 -2.65
N PHE A 24 3.57 -22.32 -1.45
CA PHE A 24 2.77 -22.16 -0.23
C PHE A 24 1.85 -20.93 -0.31
N SER A 25 2.39 -19.77 -0.71
CA SER A 25 1.61 -18.53 -0.83
C SER A 25 0.48 -18.65 -1.86
N LYS A 26 0.73 -19.32 -2.99
CA LYS A 26 -0.29 -19.55 -4.02
C LYS A 26 -1.39 -20.49 -3.56
N THR A 27 -1.04 -21.64 -2.96
CA THR A 27 -2.03 -22.62 -2.52
C THR A 27 -2.88 -22.09 -1.38
N VAL A 28 -2.28 -21.44 -0.39
CA VAL A 28 -3.03 -20.83 0.72
C VAL A 28 -3.89 -19.67 0.23
N GLY A 29 -3.34 -18.80 -0.62
CA GLY A 29 -4.09 -17.65 -1.16
C GLY A 29 -5.31 -18.07 -1.98
N ASN A 30 -5.12 -19.01 -2.90
CA ASN A 30 -6.22 -19.53 -3.73
C ASN A 30 -7.23 -20.33 -2.89
N GLY A 31 -6.75 -21.13 -1.93
CA GLY A 31 -7.62 -21.87 -1.02
C GLY A 31 -8.51 -20.94 -0.19
N LEU A 32 -7.94 -19.86 0.37
CA LEU A 32 -8.68 -18.87 1.13
C LEU A 32 -9.74 -18.17 0.26
N LEU A 33 -9.37 -17.76 -0.96
CA LEU A 33 -10.30 -17.17 -1.92
C LEU A 33 -11.49 -18.11 -2.21
N LEU A 34 -11.21 -19.38 -2.45
CA LEU A 34 -12.23 -20.38 -2.73
C LEU A 34 -13.18 -20.55 -1.53
N VAL A 35 -12.64 -20.65 -0.31
CA VAL A 35 -13.44 -20.73 0.91
C VAL A 35 -14.36 -19.51 1.08
N ILE A 36 -13.87 -18.31 0.80
CA ILE A 36 -14.67 -17.09 0.88
C ILE A 36 -15.82 -17.13 -0.14
N ILE A 37 -15.52 -17.46 -1.40
CA ILE A 37 -16.54 -17.51 -2.47
C ILE A 37 -17.61 -18.56 -2.15
N VAL A 38 -17.20 -19.77 -1.78
CA VAL A 38 -18.13 -20.85 -1.40
C VAL A 38 -18.94 -20.44 -0.17
N GLY A 39 -18.31 -19.81 0.83
CA GLY A 39 -18.99 -19.31 2.02
C GLY A 39 -20.08 -18.28 1.71
N ILE A 40 -19.83 -17.35 0.78
CA ILE A 40 -20.83 -16.38 0.32
C ILE A 40 -22.00 -17.11 -0.37
N ILE A 41 -21.72 -18.08 -1.25
CA ILE A 41 -22.76 -18.83 -1.97
C ILE A 41 -23.62 -19.64 -1.01
N LEU A 42 -23.00 -20.40 -0.10
CA LEU A 42 -23.69 -21.19 0.92
C LEU A 42 -24.50 -20.30 1.87
N GLY A 43 -23.94 -19.16 2.29
CA GLY A 43 -24.64 -18.19 3.12
C GLY A 43 -25.85 -17.58 2.42
N GLY A 44 -25.72 -17.26 1.14
CA GLY A 44 -26.82 -16.80 0.29
C GLY A 44 -27.90 -17.87 0.12
N ALA A 45 -27.53 -19.12 -0.14
CA ALA A 45 -28.45 -20.24 -0.23
C ALA A 45 -29.21 -20.48 1.09
N TYR A 46 -28.51 -20.46 2.23
CA TYR A 46 -29.11 -20.61 3.56
C TYR A 46 -30.14 -19.51 3.86
N LYS A 47 -29.81 -18.26 3.52
CA LYS A 47 -30.72 -17.11 3.70
C LYS A 47 -31.75 -16.96 2.57
N LYS A 48 -31.77 -17.86 1.58
CA LYS A 48 -32.62 -17.81 0.38
C LYS A 48 -32.50 -16.48 -0.39
N ILE A 49 -31.28 -15.96 -0.48
CA ILE A 49 -30.94 -14.75 -1.24
C ILE A 49 -30.36 -15.18 -2.59
N SER A 50 -30.83 -14.58 -3.68
CA SER A 50 -30.20 -14.71 -5.00
C SER A 50 -28.85 -14.00 -4.98
N VAL A 51 -27.77 -14.78 -4.87
CA VAL A 51 -26.40 -14.26 -4.78
C VAL A 51 -26.01 -13.48 -6.02
N PHE A 52 -26.46 -13.93 -7.19
CA PHE A 52 -26.21 -13.25 -8.46
C PHE A 52 -26.86 -11.87 -8.50
N ASP A 53 -28.16 -11.77 -8.17
CA ASP A 53 -28.87 -10.48 -8.19
C ASP A 53 -28.30 -9.51 -7.16
N ALA A 54 -28.01 -9.99 -5.94
CA ALA A 54 -27.38 -9.19 -4.90
C ALA A 54 -25.97 -8.70 -5.31
N PHE A 55 -25.20 -9.51 -6.02
CA PHE A 55 -23.90 -9.11 -6.56
C PHE A 55 -24.05 -8.00 -7.61
N ILE A 56 -25.00 -8.13 -8.55
CA ILE A 56 -25.25 -7.13 -9.59
C ILE A 56 -25.72 -5.81 -8.97
N ASP A 57 -26.61 -5.85 -7.98
CA ASP A 57 -27.07 -4.66 -7.28
C ASP A 57 -25.92 -3.97 -6.51
N GLY A 58 -25.11 -4.75 -5.78
CA GLY A 58 -23.90 -4.24 -5.14
C GLY A 58 -22.92 -3.60 -6.12
N ALA A 59 -22.72 -4.22 -7.30
CA ALA A 59 -21.83 -3.69 -8.33
C ALA A 59 -22.34 -2.36 -8.92
N LYS A 60 -23.66 -2.22 -9.16
CA LYS A 60 -24.26 -0.96 -9.64
C LYS A 60 -24.08 0.17 -8.64
N ASN A 61 -24.40 -0.09 -7.37
CA ASN A 61 -24.20 0.87 -6.29
C ASN A 61 -22.72 1.29 -6.16
N GLY A 62 -21.81 0.32 -6.26
CA GLY A 62 -20.36 0.58 -6.27
C GLY A 62 -19.93 1.44 -7.46
N PHE A 63 -20.47 1.20 -8.66
CA PHE A 63 -20.17 1.99 -9.85
C PHE A 63 -20.58 3.46 -9.69
N GLU A 64 -21.76 3.73 -9.13
CA GLU A 64 -22.21 5.11 -8.88
C GLU A 64 -21.28 5.85 -7.90
N VAL A 65 -20.84 5.16 -6.83
CA VAL A 65 -19.87 5.71 -5.87
C VAL A 65 -18.53 6.00 -6.56
N ILE A 66 -18.04 5.09 -7.40
CA ILE A 66 -16.78 5.26 -8.13
C ILE A 66 -16.84 6.48 -9.05
N VAL A 67 -17.91 6.67 -9.81
CA VAL A 67 -18.09 7.84 -10.70
C VAL A 67 -18.04 9.15 -9.91
N LYS A 68 -18.56 9.17 -8.67
CA LYS A 68 -18.46 10.34 -7.79
C LYS A 68 -17.04 10.58 -7.27
N ILE A 69 -16.24 9.53 -7.06
CA ILE A 69 -14.88 9.61 -6.50
C ILE A 69 -13.82 9.91 -7.57
N ILE A 70 -13.96 9.39 -8.79
CA ILE A 70 -12.98 9.54 -9.88
C ILE A 70 -12.52 10.99 -10.09
N PRO A 71 -13.41 12.00 -10.19
CA PRO A 71 -12.98 13.39 -10.44
C PRO A 71 -12.02 13.91 -9.38
N TYR A 72 -12.28 13.61 -8.10
CA TYR A 72 -11.40 14.01 -7.00
C TYR A 72 -10.04 13.32 -7.08
N LEU A 73 -10.02 12.01 -7.38
CA LEU A 73 -8.78 11.27 -7.55
C LEU A 73 -7.95 11.79 -8.71
N VAL A 74 -8.58 12.08 -9.86
CA VAL A 74 -7.89 12.64 -11.03
C VAL A 74 -7.31 14.01 -10.72
N ALA A 75 -8.10 14.93 -10.14
CA ALA A 75 -7.64 16.26 -9.77
C ALA A 75 -6.45 16.20 -8.80
N MET A 76 -6.54 15.35 -7.78
CA MET A 76 -5.48 15.13 -6.80
C MET A 76 -4.21 14.54 -7.43
N LEU A 77 -4.34 13.50 -8.28
CA LEU A 77 -3.20 12.89 -8.97
C LEU A 77 -2.50 13.87 -9.93
N VAL A 78 -3.27 14.72 -10.62
CA VAL A 78 -2.74 15.80 -11.47
C VAL A 78 -2.02 16.83 -10.61
N ALA A 79 -2.61 17.29 -9.51
CA ALA A 79 -1.97 18.25 -8.60
C ALA A 79 -0.64 17.70 -8.02
N ILE A 80 -0.63 16.42 -7.62
CA ILE A 80 0.58 15.71 -7.19
C ILE A 80 1.65 15.72 -8.29
N ARG A 81 1.28 15.38 -9.53
CA ARG A 81 2.21 15.34 -10.67
C ARG A 81 2.79 16.73 -10.94
N VAL A 82 1.94 17.75 -10.96
CA VAL A 82 2.38 19.14 -11.12
C VAL A 82 3.34 19.54 -9.99
N PHE A 83 3.00 19.25 -8.74
CA PHE A 83 3.82 19.58 -7.58
C PHE A 83 5.19 18.89 -7.60
N ARG A 84 5.24 17.63 -8.05
CA ARG A 84 6.48 16.86 -8.16
C ARG A 84 7.33 17.29 -9.35
N ASP A 85 6.72 17.36 -10.53
CA ASP A 85 7.42 17.57 -11.79
C ASP A 85 7.81 19.06 -11.99
N SER A 86 7.15 20.00 -11.27
CA SER A 86 7.58 21.41 -11.20
C SER A 86 8.85 21.64 -10.36
N GLY A 87 9.33 20.63 -9.64
CA GLY A 87 10.47 20.76 -8.72
C GLY A 87 10.14 21.45 -7.39
N ALA A 88 8.89 21.86 -7.15
CA ALA A 88 8.48 22.48 -5.88
C ALA A 88 8.84 21.60 -4.66
N MET A 89 8.63 20.29 -4.78
CA MET A 89 9.04 19.32 -3.77
C MET A 89 10.55 19.38 -3.47
N VAL A 90 11.39 19.47 -4.50
CA VAL A 90 12.86 19.53 -4.35
C VAL A 90 13.28 20.83 -3.66
N TYR A 91 12.68 21.97 -4.03
CA TYR A 91 12.96 23.25 -3.38
C TYR A 91 12.60 23.25 -1.88
N ILE A 92 11.44 22.68 -1.53
CA ILE A 92 11.00 22.57 -0.13
C ILE A 92 11.97 21.69 0.67
N LEU A 93 12.37 20.54 0.12
CA LEU A 93 13.30 19.62 0.79
C LEU A 93 14.70 20.22 0.94
N ASN A 94 15.19 20.93 -0.07
CA ASN A 94 16.49 21.61 0.01
C ASN A 94 16.46 22.74 1.05
N GLY A 95 15.37 23.51 1.11
CA GLY A 95 15.18 24.53 2.14
C GLY A 95 15.13 23.95 3.56
N LEU A 96 14.37 22.87 3.76
CA LEU A 96 14.34 22.12 5.03
C LEU A 96 15.72 21.57 5.39
N THR A 97 16.43 21.00 4.42
CA THR A 97 17.79 20.48 4.60
C THR A 97 18.72 21.57 5.09
N TYR A 98 18.73 22.72 4.42
CA TYR A 98 19.56 23.85 4.82
C TYR A 98 19.25 24.31 6.26
N LEU A 99 17.96 24.47 6.61
CA LEU A 99 17.55 24.89 7.95
C LEU A 99 17.94 23.87 9.03
N ILE A 100 17.79 22.58 8.76
CA ILE A 100 18.11 21.52 9.72
C ILE A 100 19.63 21.36 9.85
N GLN A 101 20.40 21.52 8.76
CA GLN A 101 21.87 21.47 8.81
C GLN A 101 22.45 22.56 9.72
N LEU A 102 21.83 23.73 9.79
CA LEU A 102 22.22 24.80 10.73
C LEU A 102 22.11 24.36 12.20
N THR A 103 21.28 23.38 12.51
CA THR A 103 21.10 22.85 13.87
C THR A 103 22.05 21.70 14.22
N GLY A 104 22.85 21.20 13.27
CA GLY A 104 23.76 20.07 13.48
C GLY A 104 23.08 18.70 13.57
N VAL A 105 21.77 18.61 13.31
CA VAL A 105 21.00 17.37 13.32
C VAL A 105 21.21 16.59 12.00
N ASN A 106 21.27 15.25 12.08
CA ASN A 106 21.40 14.38 10.91
C ASN A 106 20.21 14.56 9.95
N THR A 107 20.49 14.78 8.66
CA THR A 107 19.49 15.06 7.62
C THR A 107 19.10 13.86 6.75
N GLU A 108 19.56 12.64 7.04
CA GLU A 108 19.26 11.44 6.24
C GLU A 108 17.76 11.14 6.14
N PHE A 109 16.98 11.49 7.17
CA PHE A 109 15.53 11.29 7.17
C PHE A 109 14.80 12.13 6.12
N ILE A 110 15.43 13.22 5.63
CA ILE A 110 14.83 14.12 4.64
C ILE A 110 14.56 13.41 3.33
N GLY A 111 15.37 12.41 2.98
CA GLY A 111 15.15 11.58 1.78
C GLY A 111 13.82 10.81 1.79
N ALA A 112 13.24 10.55 2.97
CA ALA A 112 11.96 9.86 3.13
C ALA A 112 10.76 10.81 3.34
N LEU A 113 11.00 12.11 3.54
CA LEU A 113 9.95 13.12 3.70
C LEU A 113 8.98 13.24 2.51
N PRO A 114 9.40 13.07 1.24
CA PRO A 114 8.44 13.05 0.12
C PRO A 114 7.33 12.01 0.32
N VAL A 115 7.68 10.82 0.83
CA VAL A 115 6.73 9.75 1.11
C VAL A 115 5.81 10.14 2.27
N ALA A 116 6.37 10.71 3.34
CA ALA A 116 5.60 11.15 4.51
C ALA A 116 4.58 12.24 4.17
N ILE A 117 4.97 13.27 3.40
CA ILE A 117 4.08 14.37 2.97
C ILE A 117 2.94 13.84 2.10
N MET A 118 3.24 12.81 1.31
CA MET A 118 2.31 12.28 0.33
C MET A 118 1.36 11.25 0.90
N LYS A 119 1.66 10.61 2.03
CA LYS A 119 0.81 9.59 2.66
C LYS A 119 -0.61 10.11 2.99
N PRO A 120 -0.79 11.32 3.58
CA PRO A 120 -2.12 11.87 3.86
C PRO A 120 -2.87 12.31 2.59
N LEU A 121 -2.14 12.74 1.56
CA LEU A 121 -2.73 13.19 0.30
C LEU A 121 -3.14 12.00 -0.57
N SER A 122 -2.29 10.98 -0.69
CA SER A 122 -2.54 9.81 -1.52
C SER A 122 -1.69 8.61 -1.11
N GLY A 123 -2.34 7.55 -0.63
CA GLY A 123 -1.66 6.30 -0.30
C GLY A 123 -1.01 5.63 -1.52
N SER A 124 -1.64 5.69 -2.70
CA SER A 124 -1.06 5.15 -3.94
C SER A 124 0.09 6.01 -4.47
N GLY A 125 0.01 7.34 -4.35
CA GLY A 125 1.09 8.27 -4.68
C GLY A 125 2.31 8.06 -3.78
N ALA A 126 2.10 7.97 -2.46
CA ALA A 126 3.15 7.68 -1.47
C ALA A 126 3.88 6.35 -1.76
N ARG A 127 3.11 5.30 -2.12
CA ARG A 127 3.68 4.01 -2.52
C ARG A 127 4.52 4.11 -3.79
N GLY A 128 4.12 4.93 -4.75
CA GLY A 128 4.92 5.20 -5.94
C GLY A 128 6.31 5.75 -5.60
N MET A 129 6.39 6.78 -4.75
CA MET A 129 7.69 7.34 -4.34
C MET A 129 8.48 6.41 -3.43
N MET A 130 7.83 5.60 -2.60
CA MET A 130 8.52 4.55 -1.84
C MET A 130 9.25 3.58 -2.78
N LEU A 131 8.60 3.17 -3.89
CA LEU A 131 9.23 2.32 -4.89
C LEU A 131 10.38 3.03 -5.61
N ASP A 132 10.26 4.34 -5.88
CA ASP A 132 11.37 5.14 -6.44
C ASP A 132 12.57 5.17 -5.47
N ILE A 133 12.34 5.29 -4.16
CA ILE A 133 13.39 5.19 -3.12
C ILE A 133 14.01 3.79 -3.10
N PHE A 134 13.20 2.74 -3.21
CA PHE A 134 13.72 1.36 -3.24
C PHE A 134 14.61 1.11 -4.46
N GLN A 135 14.29 1.69 -5.61
CA GLN A 135 15.12 1.56 -6.81
C GLN A 135 16.41 2.37 -6.72
N THR A 136 16.38 3.54 -6.08
CA THR A 136 17.53 4.45 -6.04
C THR A 136 18.48 4.20 -4.86
N GLN A 137 17.96 3.84 -3.69
CA GLN A 137 18.73 3.66 -2.46
C GLN A 137 18.66 2.23 -1.91
N GLY A 138 17.83 1.36 -2.48
CA GLY A 138 17.60 0.01 -1.98
C GLY A 138 16.56 -0.03 -0.86
N PRO A 139 15.75 -1.11 -0.77
CA PRO A 139 14.71 -1.25 0.24
C PRO A 139 15.27 -1.37 1.67
N ASP A 140 16.49 -1.88 1.83
CA ASP A 140 17.11 -2.09 3.15
C ASP A 140 17.87 -0.87 3.69
N SER A 141 17.95 0.22 2.91
CA SER A 141 18.56 1.48 3.34
C SER A 141 17.78 2.12 4.49
N PHE A 142 18.43 3.00 5.25
CA PHE A 142 17.75 3.76 6.31
C PHE A 142 16.54 4.53 5.75
N VAL A 143 16.72 5.20 4.61
CA VAL A 143 15.67 5.96 3.93
C VAL A 143 14.56 5.04 3.40
N GLY A 144 14.90 3.88 2.84
CA GLY A 144 13.94 2.88 2.39
C GLY A 144 13.09 2.32 3.54
N LYS A 145 13.73 1.97 4.66
CA LYS A 145 13.04 1.52 5.87
C LYS A 145 12.15 2.62 6.44
N LEU A 146 12.65 3.86 6.51
CA LEU A 146 11.88 4.99 7.02
C LEU A 146 10.68 5.31 6.13
N ALA A 147 10.86 5.30 4.80
CA ALA A 147 9.77 5.43 3.84
C ALA A 147 8.70 4.33 4.01
N SER A 148 9.10 3.12 4.40
CA SER A 148 8.19 1.99 4.66
C SER A 148 7.39 2.12 5.95
N ILE A 149 7.90 2.88 6.92
CA ILE A 149 7.22 3.16 8.19
C ILE A 149 6.16 4.25 8.00
N PHE A 150 6.47 5.27 7.20
CA PHE A 150 5.55 6.36 6.85
C PHE A 150 4.34 5.87 6.08
#